data_AF-A0A7C3RS07-F1
#
_entry.id   AF-A0A7C3RS07-F1
#
_cell.length_a   1.000
_cell.length_b   1.000
_cell.length_c   1.000
_cell.angle_alpha   90.00
_cell.angle_beta   90.00
_cell.angle_gamma   90.00
#
_symmetry.space_group_name_H-M   'P 1'
#
loop_
_entity.id
_entity.type
_entity.pdbx_description
1 polymer ?
#
loop_
_entity_poly.entity_id
_entity_poly.type
_entity_poly.pdbx_seq_one_letter_code
_entity_poly.pdbx_strand_id
1 'polypeptide(L)'
;KIKQWALRYGILECIQEVVDISCALVSSNNLGSPKNYRECVEILIKNGYIPEDLGKRLINMIGLRNLLVHEYMKIDLVRLYEFLNNIVNFREFVYYIGIEKG
;
A
#
# COMPACT_ATOMS: atom_id res chain seq x y z
N LYS A 1 5.93 24.67 -3.44
CA LYS A 1 6.62 23.64 -4.24
C LYS A 1 7.25 22.55 -3.36
N ILE A 2 8.22 22.85 -2.47
CA ILE A 2 8.88 21.85 -1.60
C ILE A 2 7.89 20.99 -0.80
N LYS A 3 6.87 21.60 -0.16
CA LYS A 3 5.87 20.87 0.64
C LYS A 3 5.06 19.82 -0.16
N GLN A 4 4.73 20.11 -1.42
CA GLN A 4 3.97 19.20 -2.29
C GLN A 4 4.84 18.01 -2.74
N TRP A 5 6.12 18.27 -3.01
CA TRP A 5 7.09 17.22 -3.33
C TRP A 5 7.33 16.31 -2.12
N ALA A 6 7.54 16.88 -0.94
CA ALA A 6 7.69 16.11 0.30
C ALA A 6 6.46 15.24 0.59
N LEU A 7 5.26 15.80 0.43
CA LEU A 7 4.01 15.06 0.63
C LEU A 7 3.87 13.90 -0.36
N ARG A 8 4.09 14.15 -1.67
CA ARG A 8 4.05 13.12 -2.70
C ARG A 8 5.06 12.01 -2.42
N TYR A 9 6.29 12.38 -2.08
CA TYR A 9 7.34 11.42 -1.78
C TYR A 9 6.98 10.57 -0.56
N GLY A 10 6.54 11.20 0.54
CA GLY A 10 6.11 10.48 1.74
C GLY A 10 4.98 9.47 1.47
N ILE A 11 3.98 9.83 0.66
CA ILE A 11 2.90 8.91 0.29
C ILE A 11 3.43 7.73 -0.54
N LEU A 12 4.30 8.00 -1.51
CA LEU A 12 4.89 6.95 -2.35
C LEU A 12 5.72 5.97 -1.52
N GLU A 13 6.52 6.47 -0.58
CA GLU A 13 7.30 5.65 0.36
C GLU A 13 6.37 4.80 1.24
N CYS A 14 5.31 5.37 1.81
CA CYS A 14 4.37 4.59 2.63
C CYS A 14 3.69 3.46 1.84
N ILE A 15 3.32 3.70 0.56
CA ILE A 15 2.76 2.65 -0.29
C ILE A 15 3.80 1.56 -0.58
N GLN A 16 5.06 1.95 -0.79
CA GLN A 16 6.16 1.01 -1.02
C GLN A 16 6.40 0.13 0.22
N GLU A 17 6.39 0.70 1.41
CA GLU A 17 6.52 -0.05 2.67
C GLU A 17 5.41 -1.09 2.85
N VAL A 18 4.15 -0.75 2.55
CA VAL A 18 3.05 -1.74 2.58
C VAL A 18 3.32 -2.91 1.64
N VAL A 19 3.81 -2.62 0.44
CA VAL A 19 4.14 -3.65 -0.55
C VAL A 19 5.28 -4.54 -0.05
N ASP A 20 6.36 -3.94 0.46
CA ASP A 20 7.54 -4.68 0.90
C ASP A 20 7.21 -5.57 2.10
N ILE A 21 6.46 -5.06 3.07
CA ILE A 21 5.96 -5.85 4.20
C ILE A 21 5.07 -6.98 3.70
N SER A 22 4.16 -6.71 2.76
CA SER A 22 3.25 -7.74 2.23
C SER A 22 4.01 -8.86 1.56
N CYS A 23 4.95 -8.53 0.67
CA CYS A 23 5.77 -9.53 -0.02
C CYS A 23 6.72 -10.26 0.95
N ALA A 24 7.27 -9.58 1.95
CA ALA A 24 8.10 -10.20 2.99
C ALA A 24 7.30 -11.20 3.82
N LEU A 25 6.06 -10.88 4.21
CA LEU A 25 5.17 -11.81 4.92
C LEU A 25 4.81 -13.03 4.06
N VAL A 26 4.48 -12.82 2.78
CA VAL A 26 4.20 -13.91 1.85
C VAL A 26 5.40 -14.85 1.71
N SER A 27 6.60 -14.30 1.56
CA SER A 27 7.84 -15.06 1.43
C SER A 27 8.23 -15.79 2.72
N SER A 28 8.27 -15.07 3.85
CA SER A 28 8.70 -15.64 5.13
C SER A 28 7.77 -16.71 5.70
N ASN A 29 6.48 -16.66 5.36
CA ASN A 29 5.49 -17.66 5.77
C ASN A 29 5.15 -18.68 4.66
N ASN A 30 5.88 -18.67 3.54
CA ASN A 30 5.71 -19.59 2.42
C ASN A 30 4.25 -19.66 1.88
N LEU A 31 3.58 -18.52 1.79
CA LEU A 31 2.15 -18.43 1.46
C LEU A 31 1.85 -18.52 -0.05
N GLY A 32 2.89 -18.47 -0.89
CA GLY A 32 2.80 -18.56 -2.34
C GLY A 32 3.87 -17.73 -3.05
N SER A 33 3.79 -17.70 -4.38
CA SER A 33 4.74 -16.99 -5.25
C SER A 33 4.02 -15.87 -6.01
N PRO A 34 3.97 -14.63 -5.47
CA PRO A 34 3.32 -13.51 -6.12
C PRO A 34 4.09 -13.09 -7.37
N LYS A 35 3.39 -12.78 -8.47
CA LYS A 35 3.98 -12.32 -9.72
C LYS A 35 4.16 -10.80 -9.78
N ASN A 36 3.47 -10.07 -8.91
CA ASN A 36 3.50 -8.62 -8.82
C ASN A 36 3.10 -8.16 -7.42
N TYR A 37 3.24 -6.85 -7.16
CA TYR A 37 2.96 -6.27 -5.85
C TYR A 37 1.49 -6.39 -5.40
N ARG A 38 0.52 -6.40 -6.33
CA ARG A 38 -0.89 -6.60 -5.98
C ARG A 38 -1.11 -8.02 -5.47
N GLU A 39 -0.50 -9.00 -6.11
CA GLU A 39 -0.60 -10.41 -5.71
C GLU A 39 -0.04 -10.64 -4.30
N CYS A 40 0.98 -9.88 -3.85
CA CYS A 40 1.43 -9.95 -2.46
C CYS A 40 0.28 -9.65 -1.48
N VAL A 41 -0.50 -8.60 -1.74
CA VAL A 41 -1.65 -8.21 -0.90
C VAL A 41 -2.80 -9.21 -1.03
N GLU A 42 -3.10 -9.67 -2.24
CA GLU A 42 -4.15 -10.66 -2.49
C GLU A 42 -3.89 -11.98 -1.75
N ILE A 43 -2.63 -12.42 -1.69
CA ILE A 43 -2.23 -13.61 -0.93
C ILE A 43 -2.46 -13.39 0.57
N LEU A 44 -2.17 -12.21 1.11
CA LEU A 44 -2.45 -11.91 2.52
C LEU A 44 -3.95 -11.96 2.83
N ILE A 45 -4.80 -11.41 1.95
CA ILE A 45 -6.27 -11.51 2.08
C ILE A 45 -6.69 -12.99 2.09
N LYS A 46 -6.21 -13.76 1.11
CA LYS A 46 -6.57 -15.18 0.96
C LYS A 46 -6.20 -16.02 2.17
N ASN A 47 -5.10 -15.69 2.84
CA ASN A 47 -4.62 -16.40 4.04
C ASN A 47 -5.13 -15.79 5.35
N GLY A 48 -6.01 -14.78 5.31
CA GLY A 48 -6.66 -14.22 6.49
C GLY A 48 -5.83 -13.21 7.30
N TYR A 49 -4.63 -12.84 6.83
CA TYR A 49 -3.75 -11.89 7.52
C TYR A 49 -4.33 -10.47 7.57
N ILE A 50 -5.15 -10.11 6.59
CA ILE A 50 -5.86 -8.84 6.52
C ILE A 50 -7.28 -9.05 5.98
N PRO A 51 -8.26 -8.22 6.39
CA PRO A 51 -9.59 -8.24 5.80
C PRO A 51 -9.60 -7.91 4.31
N GLU A 52 -10.56 -8.48 3.58
CA GLU A 52 -10.72 -8.25 2.14
C GLU A 52 -10.97 -6.77 1.79
N ASP A 53 -11.75 -6.06 2.61
CA ASP A 53 -12.06 -4.65 2.37
C ASP A 53 -10.80 -3.77 2.49
N LEU A 54 -9.95 -4.02 3.50
CA LEU A 54 -8.67 -3.35 3.67
C LEU A 54 -7.73 -3.69 2.51
N GLY A 55 -7.61 -4.98 2.16
CA GLY A 55 -6.78 -5.41 1.06
C GLY A 55 -7.15 -4.76 -0.28
N LYS A 56 -8.45 -4.63 -0.60
CA LYS A 56 -8.92 -3.90 -1.78
C LYS A 56 -8.53 -2.42 -1.77
N ARG A 57 -8.60 -1.75 -0.61
CA ARG A 57 -8.14 -0.35 -0.47
C ARG A 57 -6.63 -0.24 -0.72
N LEU A 58 -5.83 -1.15 -0.17
CA LEU A 58 -4.37 -1.16 -0.37
C LEU A 58 -3.99 -1.45 -1.83
N ILE A 59 -4.65 -2.39 -2.50
CA ILE A 59 -4.43 -2.68 -3.93
C ILE A 59 -4.72 -1.45 -4.81
N ASN A 60 -5.78 -0.70 -4.50
CA ASN A 60 -6.09 0.55 -5.19
C ASN A 60 -4.96 1.58 -5.00
N MET A 61 -4.43 1.73 -3.78
CA MET A 61 -3.30 2.63 -3.51
C MET A 61 -2.04 2.23 -4.28
N ILE A 62 -1.74 0.94 -4.37
CA ILE A 62 -0.63 0.41 -5.18
C ILE A 62 -0.85 0.75 -6.67
N GLY A 63 -2.08 0.63 -7.17
CA GLY A 63 -2.41 1.02 -8.53
C GLY A 63 -2.18 2.52 -8.80
N LEU A 64 -2.49 3.37 -7.83
CA LEU A 64 -2.30 4.81 -7.95
C LEU A 64 -0.82 5.22 -7.86
N ARG A 65 0.05 4.44 -7.19
CA ARG A 65 1.51 4.66 -7.22
C ARG A 65 2.02 4.71 -8.67
N ASN A 66 1.55 3.81 -9.53
CA ASN A 66 1.94 3.79 -10.94
C ASN A 66 1.53 5.07 -11.66
N LEU A 67 0.31 5.56 -11.40
CA LEU A 67 -0.17 6.83 -11.96
C LEU A 67 0.67 8.02 -11.50
N LEU A 68 0.99 8.08 -10.21
CA LEU A 68 1.82 9.12 -9.62
C LEU A 68 3.28 9.04 -10.07
N VAL A 69 3.82 7.89 -10.48
CA VAL A 69 5.20 7.80 -11.00
C VAL A 69 5.25 8.22 -12.48
N HIS A 70 4.20 7.92 -13.27
CA HIS A 70 4.15 8.24 -14.69
C HIS A 70 3.72 9.70 -14.99
N GLU A 71 2.82 10.31 -14.20
CA GLU A 71 2.34 11.69 -14.39
C GLU A 71 3.31 12.73 -13.80
N TYR A 72 4.53 12.87 -14.35
CA TYR A 72 5.39 14.04 -14.11
C TYR A 72 4.79 15.37 -14.62
N MET A 73 3.65 15.32 -15.31
CA MET A 73 2.99 16.45 -15.95
C MET A 73 1.79 16.91 -15.09
N LYS A 74 2.00 17.96 -14.28
CA LYS A 74 1.01 18.61 -13.38
C LYS A 74 0.39 17.67 -12.32
N ILE A 75 0.94 17.76 -11.11
CA ILE A 75 0.34 17.15 -9.90
C ILE A 75 -1.11 17.66 -9.74
N ASP A 76 -2.08 16.75 -9.83
CA ASP A 76 -3.44 17.00 -9.39
C ASP A 76 -3.46 17.05 -7.86
N LEU A 77 -3.51 18.26 -7.33
CA LEU A 77 -3.52 18.50 -5.88
C LEU A 77 -4.77 17.93 -5.21
N VAL A 78 -5.90 17.85 -5.91
CA VAL A 78 -7.13 17.28 -5.36
C VAL A 78 -6.92 15.80 -5.06
N ARG A 79 -6.39 15.06 -6.04
CA ARG A 79 -6.01 13.65 -5.85
C ARG A 79 -4.99 13.49 -4.72
N LEU A 80 -3.97 14.34 -4.65
CA LEU A 80 -2.96 14.27 -3.59
C LEU A 80 -3.54 14.51 -2.19
N TYR A 81 -4.54 15.39 -2.05
CA TYR A 81 -5.24 15.59 -0.78
C TYR A 81 -6.18 14.43 -0.45
N GLU A 82 -6.86 13.84 -1.44
CA GLU A 82 -7.64 12.61 -1.23
C GLU A 82 -6.78 11.46 -0.71
N PHE A 83 -5.51 11.39 -1.11
CA PHE A 83 -4.56 10.42 -0.57
C PHE A 83 -4.26 10.57 0.92
N LEU A 84 -4.36 11.77 1.50
CA LEU A 84 -4.17 11.94 2.94
C LEU A 84 -5.23 11.18 3.75
N ASN A 85 -6.41 10.96 3.18
CA ASN A 85 -7.44 10.13 3.81
C ASN A 85 -7.03 8.66 3.88
N ASN A 86 -6.06 8.22 3.07
CA ASN A 86 -5.57 6.84 3.07
C ASN A 86 -4.58 6.54 4.20
N ILE A 87 -4.15 7.54 4.99
CA ILE A 87 -3.26 7.32 6.15
C ILE A 87 -3.89 6.35 7.15
N VAL A 88 -5.23 6.35 7.26
CA VAL A 88 -5.96 5.40 8.11
C VAL A 88 -5.71 3.95 7.69
N ASN A 89 -5.60 3.68 6.39
CA ASN A 89 -5.38 2.33 5.85
C ASN A 89 -4.01 1.79 6.28
N PHE A 90 -2.98 2.65 6.37
CA PHE A 90 -1.66 2.22 6.85
C PHE A 90 -1.69 1.82 8.32
N ARG A 91 -2.42 2.56 9.16
CA ARG A 91 -2.57 2.23 10.59
C ARG A 91 -3.34 0.93 10.76
N GLU A 92 -4.41 0.75 9.99
CA GLU A 92 -5.21 -0.47 9.99
C GLU A 92 -4.39 -1.68 9.51
N PHE A 93 -3.59 -1.51 8.45
CA PHE A 93 -2.65 -2.54 7.98
C PHE A 93 -1.68 -2.96 9.07
N VAL A 94 -1.00 -2.00 9.72
CA VAL A 94 -0.07 -2.27 10.82
C VAL A 94 -0.75 -2.98 12.00
N TYR A 95 -2.00 -2.61 12.30
CA TYR A 95 -2.77 -3.26 13.35
C TYR A 95 -3.01 -4.74 13.05
N TYR A 96 -3.50 -5.09 11.86
CA TYR A 96 -3.78 -6.47 11.49
C TYR A 96 -2.52 -7.34 11.43
N ILE A 97 -1.45 -6.86 10.76
CA ILE A 97 -0.19 -7.63 10.69
C ILE A 97 0.50 -7.77 12.05
N GLY A 98 0.28 -6.82 12.96
CA GLY A 98 0.85 -6.85 14.31
C GLY A 98 0.19 -7.89 15.22
N ILE A 99 -1.09 -8.19 14.99
CA ILE A 99 -1.84 -9.21 15.72
C ILE A 99 -1.44 -10.62 15.28
N GLU A 100 -1.19 -10.85 13.99
CA GLU A 100 -0.75 -12.17 13.47
C GLU A 100 0.61 -12.64 14.00
N LYS A 101 1.42 -11.73 14.59
CA LYS A 101 2.73 -12.05 15.17
C LYS A 101 2.74 -12.16 16.70
N GLY A 102 1.59 -12.01 17.37
CA GLY A 102 1.42 -12.17 18.82
C GLY A 102 0.81 -13.51 19.17
#